data_AF-A0A935TQC6-F1
#
_entry.id   AF-A0A935TQC6-F1
#
_cell.length_a   1.000
_cell.length_b   1.000
_cell.length_c   1.000
_cell.angle_alpha   90.00
_cell.angle_beta   90.00
_cell.angle_gamma   90.00
#
_symmetry.space_group_name_H-M   'P 1'
#
loop_
_entity.id
_entity.type
_entity.pdbx_description
1 polymer ?
#
loop_
_entity_poly.entity_id
_entity_poly.type
_entity_poly.pdbx_seq_one_letter_code
_entity_poly.pdbx_strand_id
1 'polypeptide(L)'
;MKSKDTKFDVSMLFELFFFVDNACLLMQQWVAQHWLSEGKTMPRPRSVPKISESEILTILIFYHYSGYKCFEYYYKALVLNDLKTYFPTAPSYNYFIELIERVALPMAILAKLTCQQAEKQEFIT
;
A
#
# COMPACT_ATOMS: atom_id res chain seq x y z
N MET A 1 -21.31 -21.53 14.24
CA MET A 1 -20.40 -21.86 15.34
C MET A 1 -19.36 -20.74 15.41
N LYS A 2 -19.39 -19.90 16.45
CA LYS A 2 -18.50 -18.73 16.57
C LYS A 2 -17.08 -19.19 16.89
N SER A 3 -16.11 -18.78 16.07
CA SER A 3 -14.77 -18.43 16.54
C SER A 3 -14.62 -16.94 16.28
N LYS A 4 -14.95 -16.15 17.31
CA LYS A 4 -14.40 -14.81 17.45
C LYS A 4 -12.91 -14.98 17.76
N ASP A 5 -12.11 -13.96 17.46
CA ASP A 5 -10.67 -13.86 17.77
C ASP A 5 -9.70 -14.15 16.62
N THR A 6 -9.98 -13.67 15.40
CA THR A 6 -8.88 -13.06 14.62
C THR A 6 -8.80 -11.62 15.09
N LYS A 7 -8.08 -11.40 16.19
CA LYS A 7 -7.84 -10.06 16.71
C LYS A 7 -7.00 -9.33 15.66
N PHE A 8 -7.67 -8.53 14.83
CA PHE A 8 -7.03 -7.57 13.95
C PHE A 8 -6.00 -6.80 14.78
N ASP A 9 -4.72 -6.97 14.44
CA ASP A 9 -3.65 -6.27 15.13
C ASP A 9 -3.49 -4.89 14.51
N VAL A 10 -4.11 -3.92 15.17
CA VAL A 10 -4.05 -2.50 14.85
C VAL A 10 -2.58 -2.03 14.80
N SER A 11 -1.72 -2.57 15.68
CA SER A 11 -0.30 -2.21 15.73
C SER A 11 0.41 -2.64 14.45
N MET A 12 0.19 -3.87 13.99
CA MET A 12 0.73 -4.37 12.73
C MET A 12 0.28 -3.51 11.53
N LEU A 13 -0.98 -3.07 11.49
CA LEU A 13 -1.45 -2.16 10.43
C LEU A 13 -0.69 -0.82 10.47
N PHE A 14 -0.50 -0.24 11.65
CA PHE A 14 0.21 1.02 11.81
C PHE A 14 1.69 0.91 11.46
N GLU A 15 2.37 -0.14 11.92
CA GLU A 15 3.77 -0.40 11.60
C GLU A 15 3.96 -0.59 10.09
N LEU A 16 3.07 -1.37 9.45
CA LEU A 16 3.07 -1.55 8.01
C LEU A 16 2.84 -0.23 7.29
N PHE A 17 1.83 0.55 7.69
CA PHE A 17 1.54 1.84 7.07
C PHE A 17 2.74 2.79 7.19
N PHE A 18 3.32 2.91 8.38
CA PHE A 18 4.50 3.75 8.61
C PHE A 18 5.69 3.34 7.73
N PHE A 19 5.95 2.03 7.63
CA PHE A 19 7.02 1.52 6.76
C PHE A 19 6.76 1.85 5.28
N VAL A 20 5.56 1.56 4.79
CA VAL A 20 5.16 1.80 3.40
C VAL A 20 5.19 3.30 3.07
N ASP A 21 4.65 4.14 3.95
CA ASP A 21 4.56 5.58 3.72
C ASP A 21 5.94 6.23 3.63
N ASN A 22 6.85 5.87 4.55
CA ASN A 22 8.24 6.33 4.47
C ASN A 22 8.92 5.90 3.17
N ALA A 23 8.70 4.66 2.71
CA ALA A 23 9.26 4.18 1.46
C ALA A 23 8.71 4.95 0.24
N CYS A 24 7.39 5.21 0.21
CA CYS A 24 6.76 6.05 -0.82
C CYS A 24 7.35 7.46 -0.85
N LEU A 25 7.52 8.09 0.31
CA LEU A 25 8.10 9.42 0.42
C LEU A 25 9.55 9.47 -0.09
N LEU A 26 10.38 8.50 0.29
CA LEU A 26 11.75 8.39 -0.20
C LEU A 26 11.81 8.19 -1.72
N MET A 27 10.94 7.35 -2.27
CA MET A 27 10.86 7.13 -3.71
C MET A 27 10.42 8.40 -4.45
N GLN A 28 9.42 9.14 -3.94
CA GLN A 28 9.00 10.42 -4.52
C GLN A 28 10.12 11.45 -4.49
N GLN A 29 10.89 11.53 -3.40
CA GLN A 29 12.07 12.40 -3.30
C GLN A 29 13.15 12.01 -4.32
N TRP A 30 13.44 10.71 -4.44
CA TRP A 30 14.41 10.20 -5.40
C TRP A 30 14.00 10.52 -6.84
N VAL A 31 12.74 10.29 -7.18
CA VAL A 31 12.17 10.65 -8.49
C VAL A 31 12.29 12.15 -8.71
N ALA A 32 11.90 13.00 -7.75
CA ALA A 32 12.02 14.45 -7.91
C ALA A 32 13.46 14.94 -8.13
N GLN A 33 14.45 14.28 -7.54
CA GLN A 33 15.87 14.63 -7.68
C GLN A 33 16.50 14.15 -9.00
N HIS A 34 16.09 12.97 -9.49
CA HIS A 34 16.71 12.32 -10.65
C HIS A 34 15.89 12.49 -11.94
N TRP A 35 14.62 12.88 -11.81
CA TRP A 35 13.74 13.20 -12.93
C TRP A 35 14.01 14.63 -13.42
N LEU A 36 15.09 14.79 -14.19
CA LEU A 36 15.32 15.97 -15.01
C LEU A 36 14.24 16.00 -16.10
N SER A 37 13.24 16.86 -15.93
CA SER A 37 12.26 17.09 -17.00
C SER A 37 12.96 17.74 -18.19
N GLU A 38 13.13 17.00 -19.29
CA GLU A 38 13.35 17.53 -20.64
C GLU A 38 12.12 18.37 -21.05
N GLY A 39 11.94 19.56 -20.48
CA GLY A 39 11.00 20.59 -20.95
C GLY A 39 9.52 20.22 -21.10
N LYS A 40 9.10 18.99 -20.76
CA LYS A 40 7.74 18.48 -20.95
C LYS A 40 6.97 18.66 -19.65
N THR A 41 5.95 19.52 -19.70
CA THR A 41 4.94 19.61 -18.66
C THR A 41 4.19 18.28 -18.60
N MET A 42 4.24 17.62 -17.44
CA MET A 42 3.46 16.40 -17.20
C MET A 42 1.97 16.73 -17.38
N PRO A 43 1.22 15.99 -18.23
CA PRO A 43 -0.21 16.18 -18.34
C PRO A 43 -0.85 15.96 -16.97
N ARG A 44 -1.52 16.99 -16.44
CA ARG A 44 -2.22 16.89 -15.16
C ARG A 44 -3.39 15.92 -15.32
N PRO A 45 -3.48 14.86 -14.51
CA PRO A 45 -4.63 13.96 -14.58
C PRO A 45 -5.90 14.73 -14.26
N ARG A 46 -6.98 14.41 -15.00
CA ARG A 46 -8.30 15.06 -14.87
C ARG A 46 -8.92 14.86 -13.48
N SER A 47 -8.54 13.79 -12.79
CA SER A 47 -8.93 13.49 -11.41
C SER A 47 -7.76 12.84 -10.68
N VAL A 48 -7.44 13.38 -9.51
CA VAL A 48 -6.47 12.78 -8.57
C VAL A 48 -7.28 11.95 -7.58
N PRO A 49 -7.00 10.64 -7.43
CA PRO A 49 -7.66 9.82 -6.43
C PRO A 49 -7.49 10.40 -5.03
N LYS A 50 -8.54 10.33 -4.21
CA LYS A 50 -8.51 10.82 -2.82
C LYS A 50 -7.69 9.94 -1.89
N ILE A 51 -7.50 8.68 -2.27
CA ILE A 51 -6.66 7.71 -1.57
C ILE A 51 -5.23 7.83 -2.09
N SER A 52 -4.26 7.83 -1.17
CA SER A 52 -2.83 7.91 -1.45
C SER A 52 -2.27 6.57 -1.93
N GLU A 53 -1.09 6.62 -2.58
CA GLU A 53 -0.37 5.41 -3.00
C GLU A 53 0.04 4.55 -1.81
N SER A 54 0.48 5.18 -0.70
CA SER A 54 0.81 4.50 0.55
C SER A 54 -0.37 3.73 1.13
N GLU A 55 -1.58 4.30 1.12
CA GLU A 55 -2.80 3.63 1.58
C GLU A 55 -3.16 2.43 0.70
N ILE A 56 -3.10 2.59 -0.64
CA ILE A 56 -3.37 1.49 -1.58
C ILE A 56 -2.39 0.34 -1.35
N LEU A 57 -1.08 0.64 -1.26
CA LEU A 57 -0.04 -0.36 -0.99
C LEU A 57 -0.26 -1.05 0.35
N THR A 58 -0.57 -0.30 1.39
CA THR A 58 -0.84 -0.83 2.73
C THR A 58 -2.00 -1.82 2.68
N ILE A 59 -3.11 -1.47 2.02
CA ILE A 59 -4.27 -2.38 1.87
C ILE A 59 -3.88 -3.66 1.12
N LEU A 60 -3.07 -3.55 0.06
CA LEU A 60 -2.63 -4.70 -0.74
C LEU A 60 -1.68 -5.62 0.04
N ILE A 61 -0.73 -5.06 0.78
CA ILE A 61 0.21 -5.85 1.56
C ILE A 61 -0.50 -6.46 2.78
N PHE A 62 -1.36 -5.69 3.45
CA PHE A 62 -2.11 -6.15 4.61
C PHE A 62 -3.07 -7.29 4.29
N TYR A 63 -3.56 -7.39 3.05
CA TYR A 63 -4.34 -8.55 2.59
C TYR A 63 -3.60 -9.87 2.85
N HIS A 64 -2.30 -9.93 2.59
CA HIS A 64 -1.50 -11.15 2.79
C HIS A 64 -1.36 -11.54 4.27
N TYR A 65 -1.40 -10.56 5.18
CA TYR A 65 -1.39 -10.82 6.63
C TYR A 65 -2.79 -11.13 7.20
N SER A 66 -3.85 -10.72 6.50
CA SER A 66 -5.22 -10.81 6.99
C SER A 66 -5.78 -12.25 7.06
N GLY A 67 -5.18 -13.20 6.34
CA GLY A 67 -5.66 -14.59 6.25
C GLY A 67 -6.91 -14.78 5.37
N TYR A 68 -7.42 -13.71 4.73
CA TYR A 68 -8.52 -13.82 3.77
C TYR A 68 -8.04 -14.51 2.48
N LYS A 69 -8.89 -15.39 1.93
CA LYS A 69 -8.60 -16.11 0.68
C LYS A 69 -9.04 -15.37 -0.59
N CYS A 70 -10.01 -14.47 -0.44
CA CYS A 70 -10.61 -13.72 -1.55
C CYS A 70 -10.44 -12.23 -1.30
N PHE A 71 -9.72 -11.56 -2.20
CA PHE A 71 -9.43 -10.13 -2.08
C PHE A 71 -10.69 -9.25 -2.04
N GLU A 72 -11.69 -9.57 -2.86
CA GLU A 72 -12.96 -8.83 -2.85
C GLU A 72 -13.66 -8.90 -1.48
N TYR A 73 -13.67 -10.09 -0.86
CA TYR A 73 -14.29 -10.26 0.46
C TYR A 73 -13.49 -9.55 1.54
N TYR A 74 -12.15 -9.63 1.50
CA TYR A 74 -11.27 -8.82 2.37
C TYR A 74 -11.57 -7.33 2.25
N TYR A 75 -11.62 -6.81 1.04
CA TYR A 75 -11.81 -5.39 0.81
C TYR A 75 -13.18 -4.92 1.28
N LYS A 76 -14.25 -5.63 0.90
CA LYS A 76 -15.61 -5.25 1.26
C LYS A 76 -15.93 -5.47 2.74
N ALA A 77 -15.45 -6.57 3.33
CA ALA A 77 -15.78 -6.93 4.71
C ALA A 77 -14.90 -6.19 5.72
N LEU A 78 -13.57 -6.13 5.49
CA LEU A 78 -12.62 -5.56 6.43
C LEU A 78 -12.30 -4.10 6.11
N VAL A 79 -11.83 -3.80 4.89
CA VAL A 79 -11.34 -2.44 4.55
C VAL A 79 -12.47 -1.41 4.60
N LEU A 80 -13.62 -1.71 3.97
CA LEU A 80 -14.75 -0.78 3.89
C LEU A 80 -15.63 -0.72 5.15
N ASN A 81 -15.50 -1.67 6.08
CA ASN A 81 -16.27 -1.65 7.34
C ASN A 81 -15.35 -1.42 8.54
N ASP A 82 -14.60 -2.43 8.95
CA ASP A 82 -13.83 -2.41 10.19
C ASP A 82 -12.66 -1.42 10.13
N LEU A 83 -12.06 -1.22 8.95
CA LEU A 83 -10.94 -0.28 8.77
C LEU A 83 -11.35 1.08 8.20
N LYS A 84 -12.64 1.36 8.10
CA LYS A 84 -13.15 2.60 7.49
C LYS A 84 -12.64 3.86 8.19
N THR A 85 -12.38 3.80 9.50
CA THR A 85 -11.80 4.91 10.26
C THR A 85 -10.34 5.17 9.93
N TYR A 86 -9.60 4.15 9.48
CA TYR A 86 -8.20 4.26 9.10
C TYR A 86 -8.05 4.63 7.62
N PHE A 87 -8.99 4.20 6.76
CA PHE A 87 -9.03 4.52 5.34
C PHE A 87 -10.33 5.25 4.96
N PRO A 88 -10.57 6.48 5.44
CA PRO A 88 -11.85 7.18 5.28
C PRO A 88 -12.18 7.52 3.83
N THR A 89 -11.17 7.59 2.96
CA THR A 89 -11.29 7.88 1.52
C THR A 89 -11.23 6.63 0.65
N ALA A 90 -11.27 5.43 1.25
CA ALA A 90 -11.24 4.17 0.52
C ALA A 90 -12.37 4.11 -0.52
N PRO A 91 -12.05 3.88 -1.81
CA PRO A 91 -13.05 3.85 -2.86
C PRO A 91 -13.85 2.55 -2.88
N SER A 92 -14.85 2.45 -3.77
CA SER A 92 -15.52 1.18 -4.05
C SER A 92 -14.53 0.13 -4.56
N TYR A 93 -14.86 -1.15 -4.38
CA TYR A 93 -13.99 -2.26 -4.79
C TYR A 93 -13.53 -2.15 -6.26
N ASN A 94 -14.46 -1.92 -7.20
CA ASN A 94 -14.11 -1.86 -8.62
C ASN A 94 -13.14 -0.72 -8.92
N TYR A 95 -13.39 0.47 -8.35
CA TYR A 95 -12.49 1.60 -8.52
C TYR A 95 -11.15 1.37 -7.82
N PHE A 96 -11.13 0.66 -6.68
CA PHE A 96 -9.88 0.26 -6.04
C PHE A 96 -9.03 -0.63 -6.95
N ILE A 97 -9.64 -1.63 -7.62
CA ILE A 97 -8.93 -2.51 -8.57
C ILE A 97 -8.28 -1.69 -9.70
N GLU A 98 -8.99 -0.70 -10.26
CA GLU A 98 -8.43 0.20 -11.28
C GLU A 98 -7.23 1.00 -10.75
N LEU A 99 -7.20 1.33 -9.45
CA LEU A 99 -6.09 2.08 -8.85
C LEU A 99 -4.85 1.22 -8.56
N ILE A 100 -4.96 -0.10 -8.50
CA ILE A 100 -3.82 -0.99 -8.21
C ILE A 100 -2.69 -0.79 -9.22
N GLU A 101 -3.01 -0.56 -10.49
CA GLU A 101 -2.01 -0.35 -11.55
C GLU A 101 -1.09 0.84 -11.24
N ARG A 102 -1.59 1.87 -10.55
CA ARG A 102 -0.81 3.07 -10.22
C ARG A 102 0.32 2.79 -9.23
N VAL A 103 0.18 1.75 -8.41
CA VAL A 103 1.16 1.38 -7.40
C VAL A 103 2.02 0.17 -7.79
N ALA A 104 1.91 -0.34 -9.01
CA ALA A 104 2.67 -1.50 -9.47
C ALA A 104 4.20 -1.28 -9.40
N LEU A 105 4.68 -0.13 -9.87
CA LEU A 105 6.10 0.24 -9.79
C LEU A 105 6.58 0.47 -8.35
N PRO A 106 5.89 1.30 -7.52
CA PRO A 106 6.17 1.42 -6.10
C PRO A 106 6.26 0.08 -5.37
N MET A 107 5.32 -0.84 -5.64
CA MET A 107 5.29 -2.18 -5.04
C MET A 107 6.51 -3.01 -5.42
N ALA A 108 6.90 -3.00 -6.70
CA ALA A 108 8.06 -3.73 -7.18
C ALA A 108 9.37 -3.21 -6.56
N ILE A 109 9.50 -1.89 -6.41
CA ILE A 109 10.64 -1.27 -5.75
C ILE A 109 10.67 -1.66 -4.27
N LEU A 110 9.54 -1.55 -3.57
CA LEU A 110 9.43 -1.93 -2.16
C LEU A 110 9.83 -3.40 -1.94
N ALA A 111 9.33 -4.32 -2.76
CA ALA A 111 9.67 -5.73 -2.71
C ALA A 111 11.17 -5.99 -2.96
N LYS A 112 11.80 -5.24 -3.87
CA LYS A 112 13.26 -5.32 -4.10
C LYS A 112 14.04 -4.84 -2.88
N LEU A 113 13.65 -3.71 -2.30
CA LEU A 113 14.33 -3.12 -1.14
C LEU A 113 14.25 -4.04 0.08
N THR A 114 13.08 -4.63 0.35
CA THR A 114 12.91 -5.55 1.48
C THR A 114 13.72 -6.83 1.30
N CYS A 115 13.77 -7.41 0.09
CA CYS A 115 14.62 -8.57 -0.18
C CYS A 115 16.11 -8.26 0.05
N GLN A 116 16.60 -7.12 -0.43
CA GLN A 116 18.00 -6.72 -0.22
C GLN A 116 18.35 -6.47 1.25
N GLN A 117 17.39 -5.97 2.04
CA GLN A 117 17.59 -5.79 3.48
C GLN A 117 17.64 -7.13 4.22
N ALA A 118 16.80 -8.09 3.83
CA ALA A 118 16.82 -9.44 4.39
C ALA A 118 18.17 -10.14 4.14
N GLU A 119 18.69 -10.07 2.90
CA GLU A 119 20.01 -10.61 2.55
C GLU A 119 21.12 -10.02 3.44
N LYS A 120 21.11 -8.71 3.68
CA LYS A 120 22.13 -8.05 4.53
C LYS A 120 22.06 -8.46 6.00
N GLN A 121 20.89 -8.84 6.51
CA GLN A 121 20.74 -9.29 7.90
C GLN A 121 21.26 -10.72 8.11
N GLU A 122 21.19 -11.57 7.08
CA GLU A 122 21.75 -12.93 7.11
C GLU A 122 23.29 -12.96 7.15
N PHE A 123 23.98 -11.89 6.73
CA PHE A 123 25.45 -11.79 6.80
C PHE A 123 25.99 -11.24 8.13
N ILE A 124 25.13 -10.76 9.02
CA ILE A 124 25.51 -10.16 10.33
C ILE A 124 25.18 -11.10 11.50
N THR A 125 24.59 -12.27 11.21
CA THR A 125 24.30 -13.33 12.20
C THR A 125 25.25 -14.50 12.00
#